data_AF-A0A3B0YFK2-F1
#
_entry.id   AF-A0A3B0YFK2-F1
#
_cell.length_a   1.000
_cell.length_b   1.000
_cell.length_c   1.000
_cell.angle_alpha   90.00
_cell.angle_beta   90.00
_cell.angle_gamma   90.00
#
_symmetry.space_group_name_H-M   'P 1'
#
loop_
_entity.id
_entity.type
_entity.pdbx_description
1 polymer ?
#
loop_
_entity_poly.entity_id
_entity_poly.type
_entity_poly.pdbx_seq_one_letter_code
_entity_poly.pdbx_strand_id
1 'polypeptide(L)'
;MSGQPDLTQTETLLFTPNPQRQLDQIDIASIKFDARSRDDIPAVLKGLQYLYINEPICEKVFTCLEKALTPKTDPSTGRPGMEL
;
A
#
# COMPACT_ATOMS: atom_id res chain seq x y z
N MET A 1 -13.82 37.36 -16.62
CA MET A 1 -12.43 37.02 -16.96
C MET A 1 -12.08 35.79 -16.16
N SER A 2 -11.89 34.71 -16.90
CA SER A 2 -11.74 33.35 -16.42
C SER A 2 -10.42 33.18 -15.68
N GLY A 3 -10.45 32.49 -14.56
CA GLY A 3 -9.30 31.83 -13.96
C GLY A 3 -9.78 30.47 -13.50
N GLN A 4 -9.70 29.48 -14.38
CA GLN A 4 -9.95 28.09 -14.00
C GLN A 4 -8.91 27.69 -12.94
N PRO A 5 -9.28 26.96 -11.88
CA PRO A 5 -8.29 26.28 -11.06
C PRO A 5 -7.60 25.21 -11.92
N ASP A 6 -6.27 25.30 -11.95
CA ASP A 6 -5.33 24.44 -12.66
C ASP A 6 -5.49 22.97 -12.25
N LEU A 7 -5.64 22.09 -13.24
CA LEU A 7 -5.97 20.67 -13.08
C LEU A 7 -4.74 19.78 -12.78
N THR A 8 -3.67 20.33 -12.21
CA THR A 8 -2.41 19.60 -11.98
C THR A 8 -2.17 19.16 -10.53
N GLN A 9 -3.22 19.03 -9.71
CA GLN A 9 -3.08 18.63 -8.30
C GLN A 9 -3.75 17.29 -7.95
N THR A 10 -3.98 16.41 -8.93
CA THR A 10 -4.69 15.14 -8.71
C THR A 10 -3.83 13.89 -8.91
N GLU A 11 -2.51 13.94 -8.72
CA GLU A 11 -1.66 12.73 -8.82
C GLU A 11 -0.49 12.72 -7.83
N THR A 12 -0.75 12.99 -6.55
CA THR A 12 0.22 12.70 -5.48
C THR A 12 -0.49 12.32 -4.19
N LEU A 13 -1.21 11.19 -4.19
CA LEU A 13 -1.77 10.58 -2.97
C LEU A 13 -1.28 9.15 -2.74
N LEU A 14 -0.16 8.76 -3.34
CA LEU A 14 0.54 7.54 -2.96
C LEU A 14 1.93 7.93 -2.49
N PHE A 15 2.11 7.84 -1.17
CA PHE A 15 3.39 7.85 -0.48
C PHE A 15 4.08 9.21 -0.34
N THR A 16 3.67 9.98 0.66
CA THR A 16 4.57 10.94 1.34
C THR A 16 5.40 10.14 2.35
N PRO A 17 6.68 9.82 2.10
CA PRO A 17 7.53 9.27 3.15
C PRO A 17 7.73 10.37 4.18
N ASN A 18 7.01 10.31 5.29
CA ASN A 18 7.32 11.13 6.46
C ASN A 18 8.73 10.70 6.93
N PRO A 19 9.77 11.53 6.79
CA PRO A 19 11.14 11.09 7.05
C PRO A 19 11.44 10.93 8.56
N GLN A 20 10.52 11.37 9.41
CA GLN A 20 10.63 11.22 10.87
C GLN A 20 9.88 9.96 11.31
N ARG A 21 10.62 8.87 11.50
CA ARG A 21 10.14 7.70 12.24
C ARG A 21 9.76 8.13 13.66
N GLN A 22 8.56 7.74 14.11
CA GLN A 22 8.22 7.88 15.52
C GLN A 22 9.14 6.96 16.36
N LEU A 23 9.43 7.36 17.59
CA LEU A 23 10.13 6.48 18.53
C LEU A 23 9.39 5.14 18.61
N ASP A 24 10.13 4.03 18.66
CA ASP A 24 9.65 2.64 18.60
C ASP A 24 9.22 2.11 17.21
N GLN A 25 9.45 2.85 16.13
CA GLN A 25 9.21 2.34 14.77
C GLN A 25 10.42 1.56 14.22
N ILE A 26 10.24 0.24 14.10
CA ILE A 26 11.20 -0.66 13.45
C ILE A 26 10.92 -0.65 11.95
N ASP A 27 11.97 -0.51 11.14
CA ASP A 27 11.86 -0.64 9.68
C ASP A 27 11.38 -2.05 9.33
N ILE A 28 10.30 -2.15 8.56
CA ILE A 28 9.78 -3.43 8.10
C ILE A 28 10.85 -4.28 7.41
N ALA A 29 11.80 -3.68 6.69
CA ALA A 29 12.91 -4.38 6.06
C ALA A 29 13.86 -5.06 7.07
N SER A 30 13.88 -4.57 8.32
CA SER A 30 14.74 -5.08 9.39
C SER A 30 14.09 -6.15 10.28
N ILE A 31 12.79 -6.41 10.11
CA ILE A 31 12.05 -7.41 10.89
C ILE A 31 12.58 -8.81 10.56
N LYS A 32 12.89 -9.59 11.60
CA LYS A 32 13.32 -10.99 11.47
C LYS A 32 12.21 -11.92 11.90
N PHE A 33 11.91 -12.91 11.06
CA PHE A 33 10.90 -13.93 11.35
C PHE A 33 11.59 -15.24 11.72
N ASP A 34 11.05 -15.93 12.72
CA ASP A 34 11.50 -17.28 13.07
C ASP A 34 11.12 -18.26 11.95
N ALA A 35 12.12 -18.91 11.37
CA ALA A 35 11.94 -19.92 10.32
C ALA A 35 11.28 -21.20 10.83
N ARG A 36 11.26 -21.44 12.15
CA ARG A 36 10.65 -22.63 12.77
C ARG A 36 9.25 -22.39 13.30
N SER A 37 8.74 -21.16 13.20
CA SER A 37 7.38 -20.88 13.63
C SER A 37 6.41 -21.77 12.84
N ARG A 38 5.50 -22.41 13.57
CA ARG A 38 4.44 -23.26 13.02
C ARG A 38 3.16 -22.48 12.72
N ASP A 39 3.12 -21.21 13.12
CA ASP A 39 1.99 -20.34 12.86
C ASP A 39 2.04 -19.85 11.41
N ASP A 40 0.87 -19.55 10.84
CA ASP A 40 0.78 -19.05 9.47
C ASP A 40 1.13 -17.56 9.37
N ILE A 41 1.03 -16.82 10.49
CA ILE A 41 1.24 -15.37 10.53
C ILE A 41 2.64 -14.97 10.06
N PRO A 42 3.75 -15.58 10.53
CA PRO A 42 5.10 -15.24 10.05
C PRO A 42 5.29 -15.49 8.56
N ALA A 43 4.60 -16.46 7.97
CA ALA A 43 4.68 -16.72 6.53
C ALA A 43 4.05 -15.59 5.72
N VAL A 44 2.84 -15.17 6.10
CA VAL A 44 2.14 -14.04 5.45
C VAL A 44 2.93 -12.74 5.60
N LEU A 45 3.41 -12.45 6.82
CA LEU A 45 4.17 -11.22 7.08
C LEU A 45 5.50 -11.19 6.32
N LYS A 46 6.19 -12.33 6.15
CA LYS A 46 7.37 -12.43 5.26
C LYS A 46 7.03 -12.09 3.81
N GLY A 47 5.90 -12.59 3.31
CA GLY A 47 5.42 -12.25 1.98
C GLY A 47 5.20 -10.75 1.83
N LEU A 48 4.51 -10.13 2.80
CA LEU A 48 4.27 -8.69 2.80
C LEU A 48 5.56 -7.87 2.93
N GLN A 49 6.50 -8.29 3.78
CA GLN A 49 7.84 -7.68 3.87
C GLN A 49 8.56 -7.75 2.53
N TYR A 50 8.53 -8.90 1.85
CA TYR A 50 9.17 -9.08 0.55
C TYR A 50 8.56 -8.18 -0.53
N LEU A 51 7.24 -8.00 -0.54
CA LEU A 51 6.58 -7.07 -1.45
C LEU A 51 7.01 -5.63 -1.15
N TYR A 52 7.04 -5.25 0.13
CA TYR A 52 7.39 -3.89 0.54
C TYR A 52 8.82 -3.49 0.11
N ILE A 53 9.81 -4.37 0.27
CA ILE A 53 11.21 -4.06 -0.07
C ILE A 53 11.51 -4.16 -1.58
N ASN A 54 10.64 -4.80 -2.37
CA ASN A 54 10.81 -5.00 -3.81
C ASN A 54 9.70 -4.28 -4.57
N GLU A 55 9.84 -2.97 -4.74
CA GLU A 55 8.85 -2.10 -5.41
C GLU A 55 8.35 -2.66 -6.76
N PRO A 56 9.21 -3.14 -7.69
CA PRO A 56 8.73 -3.66 -8.98
C PRO A 56 7.90 -4.95 -8.86
N ILE A 57 8.07 -5.71 -7.79
CA ILE A 57 7.29 -6.92 -7.53
C ILE A 57 5.97 -6.52 -6.88
N CYS A 58 6.02 -5.56 -5.95
CA CYS A 58 4.84 -4.96 -5.33
C CYS A 58 3.87 -4.46 -6.41
N GLU A 59 4.33 -3.62 -7.33
CA GLU A 59 3.53 -3.07 -8.44
C GLU A 59 2.88 -4.16 -9.29
N LYS A 60 3.63 -5.22 -9.62
CA LYS A 60 3.09 -6.35 -10.40
C LYS A 60 1.99 -7.08 -9.64
N VAL A 61 2.17 -7.28 -8.33
CA VAL A 61 1.16 -7.92 -7.48
C VAL A 61 -0.08 -7.04 -7.38
N PHE A 62 0.06 -5.73 -7.15
CA PHE A 62 -1.06 -4.80 -7.14
C PHE A 62 -1.81 -4.80 -8.49
N THR A 63 -1.08 -4.76 -9.61
CA THR A 63 -1.68 -4.85 -10.94
C THR A 63 -2.48 -6.15 -11.13
N CYS A 64 -1.95 -7.29 -10.66
CA CYS A 64 -2.66 -8.58 -10.69
C CYS A 64 -3.90 -8.57 -9.79
N LEU A 65 -3.79 -8.00 -8.58
CA LEU A 65 -4.89 -7.88 -7.64
C LEU A 65 -5.98 -6.97 -8.19
N GLU A 66 -5.65 -5.84 -8.79
CA GLU A 66 -6.64 -4.95 -9.43
C GLU A 66 -7.42 -5.69 -10.51
N LYS A 67 -6.73 -6.44 -11.39
CA LYS A 67 -7.36 -7.25 -12.44
C LYS A 67 -8.23 -8.38 -11.88
N ALA A 68 -7.81 -9.01 -10.78
CA ALA A 68 -8.54 -10.13 -10.18
C ALA A 68 -9.71 -9.66 -9.31
N LEU A 69 -9.54 -8.54 -8.62
CA LEU A 69 -10.51 -8.00 -7.67
C LEU A 69 -11.60 -7.20 -8.35
N THR A 70 -11.42 -6.76 -9.61
CA THR A 70 -12.37 -5.93 -10.38
C THR A 70 -13.83 -6.22 -10.00
N PRO A 71 -14.41 -5.44 -9.07
CA PRO A 71 -15.84 -5.39 -8.89
C PRO A 71 -16.36 -4.39 -9.92
N LYS A 72 -17.66 -4.39 -10.22
CA LYS A 72 -18.33 -3.32 -10.98
C LYS A 72 -18.38 -1.99 -10.19
N THR A 73 -17.32 -1.64 -9.47
CA THR A 73 -17.35 -0.60 -8.44
C THR A 73 -16.08 0.24 -8.55
N ASP A 74 -16.27 1.55 -8.59
CA ASP A 74 -15.21 2.53 -8.77
C ASP A 74 -14.26 2.50 -7.56
N PRO A 75 -12.95 2.24 -7.75
CA PRO A 75 -11.97 2.22 -6.67
C PRO A 75 -11.80 3.59 -5.97
N SER A 76 -12.27 4.67 -6.59
CA SER A 76 -12.28 6.03 -6.03
C SER A 76 -13.44 6.24 -5.07
N THR A 77 -14.48 5.41 -5.15
CA THR A 77 -15.56 5.38 -4.18
C THR A 77 -15.21 4.35 -3.11
N GLY A 78 -14.86 4.82 -1.91
CA GLY A 78 -14.68 3.96 -0.76
C GLY A 78 -15.88 3.03 -0.54
N ARG A 79 -15.73 2.02 0.33
CA ARG A 79 -16.83 1.07 0.59
C ARG A 79 -18.09 1.85 0.98
N PRO A 80 -19.26 1.59 0.36
CA PRO A 80 -20.51 2.29 0.69
C PRO A 80 -20.74 2.28 2.21
N GLY A 81 -20.88 3.47 2.80
CA GLY A 81 -20.99 3.67 4.25
C GLY A 81 -19.70 4.07 4.97
N MET A 82 -18.59 4.30 4.26
CA MET A 82 -17.50 5.13 4.78
C MET A 82 -17.75 6.58 4.36
N GLU A 83 -18.29 7.40 5.25
CA GLU A 83 -18.34 8.85 5.03
C GLU A 83 -16.92 9.41 5.04
N LEU A 84 -16.63 10.29 4.07
CA LEU A 84 -15.35 11.00 3.92
C LEU A 84 -15.28 12.19 4.89
#